data_AF-A0A973KKN1-F1
#
_entry.id   AF-A0A973KKN1-F1
#
_cell.length_a   1.000
_cell.length_b   1.000
_cell.length_c   1.000
_cell.angle_alpha   90.00
_cell.angle_beta   90.00
_cell.angle_gamma   90.00
#
_symmetry.space_group_name_H-M   'P 1'
#
loop_
_entity.id
_entity.type
_entity.pdbx_description
1 polymer ?
#
loop_
_entity_poly.entity_id
_entity_poly.type
_entity_poly.pdbx_seq_one_letter_code
_entity_poly.pdbx_strand_id
1 'polypeptide(L)'
;GYTQPWYSVRGVAGPVGGDMGYLTCFLRDGDRVFLTYSTTGRGNERVNGSLGLLDMTPYGRGEAWEDNPQGRPEGGSPCWSWRSDADGNATWGPTSRPVPQWTRPGATPVETLGRRSHHH
;
A
#
# COMPACT_ATOMS: atom_id res chain seq x y z
N GLY A 1 9.85 -7.87 -22.00
CA GLY A 1 9.64 -7.90 -20.53
C GLY A 1 10.96 -7.64 -19.85
N TYR A 2 10.96 -7.11 -18.63
CA TYR A 2 12.20 -6.98 -17.85
C TYR A 2 12.75 -8.37 -17.52
N THR A 3 14.06 -8.56 -17.71
CA THR A 3 14.76 -9.84 -17.45
C THR A 3 15.27 -9.97 -16.02
N GLN A 4 15.00 -8.98 -15.18
CA GLN A 4 15.47 -8.97 -13.80
C GLN A 4 14.67 -9.96 -12.95
N PRO A 5 15.32 -10.77 -12.13
CA PRO A 5 14.64 -11.71 -11.25
C PRO A 5 13.83 -10.96 -10.18
N TRP A 6 12.64 -11.47 -9.90
CA TRP A 6 11.78 -10.98 -8.81
C TRP A 6 11.92 -11.90 -7.61
N TYR A 7 12.22 -11.32 -6.45
CA TYR A 7 12.34 -12.04 -5.18
C TYR A 7 11.36 -11.49 -4.16
N SER A 8 10.78 -12.37 -3.34
CA SER A 8 10.01 -11.95 -2.16
C SER A 8 10.96 -11.63 -1.01
N VAL A 9 10.70 -10.54 -0.30
CA VAL A 9 11.41 -10.18 0.95
C VAL A 9 10.69 -10.68 2.20
N ARG A 10 9.66 -11.53 2.05
CA ARG A 10 8.88 -12.06 3.17
C ARG A 10 9.75 -12.98 4.04
N GLY A 11 9.82 -12.70 5.33
CA GLY A 11 10.61 -13.49 6.29
C GLY A 11 12.12 -13.24 6.23
N VAL A 12 12.55 -12.24 5.46
CA VAL A 12 13.96 -11.81 5.43
C VAL A 12 14.19 -10.84 6.59
N ALA A 13 15.29 -11.02 7.31
CA ALA A 13 15.69 -10.10 8.37
C ALA A 13 16.09 -8.74 7.78
N GLY A 14 15.88 -7.67 8.56
CA GLY A 14 16.33 -6.33 8.19
C GLY A 14 17.82 -6.29 7.80
N PRO A 15 18.24 -5.35 6.94
CA PRO A 15 17.51 -4.16 6.51
C PRO A 15 16.57 -4.38 5.32
N VAL A 16 16.43 -5.63 4.84
CA VAL A 16 15.56 -5.97 3.71
C VAL A 16 14.22 -6.44 4.25
N GLY A 17 13.18 -5.64 4.04
CA GLY A 17 11.87 -5.88 4.63
C GLY A 17 11.71 -5.23 6.01
N GLY A 18 10.45 -5.10 6.44
CA GLY A 18 10.02 -4.39 7.64
C GLY A 18 8.50 -4.44 7.75
N ASP A 19 7.89 -3.54 8.54
CA ASP A 19 6.42 -3.36 8.52
C ASP A 19 5.93 -2.98 7.11
N MET A 20 4.62 -2.96 6.86
CA MET A 20 4.15 -2.76 5.48
C MET A 20 4.60 -1.41 4.89
N GLY A 21 5.11 -1.44 3.65
CA GLY A 21 5.43 -0.24 2.87
C GLY A 21 6.83 0.29 3.14
N TYR A 22 7.85 -0.39 2.64
CA TYR A 22 9.24 0.09 2.67
C TYR A 22 9.83 0.04 1.26
N LEU A 23 10.68 1.01 0.97
CA LEU A 23 11.56 1.01 -0.19
C LEU A 23 12.99 1.12 0.28
N THR A 24 13.84 0.22 -0.21
CA THR A 24 15.27 0.21 0.07
C THR A 24 16.03 0.06 -1.24
N CYS A 25 17.06 0.87 -1.43
CA CYS A 25 17.98 0.72 -2.55
C CYS A 25 19.36 0.33 -2.03
N PHE A 26 19.97 -0.64 -2.70
CA PHE A 26 21.31 -1.09 -2.40
C PHE A 26 22.21 -0.86 -3.61
N LEU A 27 23.43 -0.41 -3.35
CA LEU A 27 24.51 -0.38 -4.34
C LEU A 27 25.44 -1.56 -4.05
N ARG A 28 25.74 -2.37 -5.07
CA ARG A 28 26.75 -3.42 -4.98
C ARG A 28 28.03 -2.93 -5.67
N ASP A 29 29.15 -3.04 -4.96
CA ASP A 29 30.49 -2.76 -5.48
C ASP A 29 31.41 -3.93 -5.12
N GLY A 30 31.76 -4.75 -6.12
CA GLY A 30 32.47 -6.01 -5.94
C GLY A 30 31.73 -7.01 -5.04
N ASP A 31 32.37 -7.37 -3.94
CA ASP A 31 31.87 -8.26 -2.88
C ASP A 31 31.11 -7.52 -1.77
N ARG A 32 31.03 -6.19 -1.84
CA ARG A 32 30.35 -5.34 -0.84
C ARG A 32 28.99 -4.88 -1.31
N VAL A 33 28.08 -4.74 -0.37
CA VAL A 33 26.72 -4.20 -0.58
C VAL A 33 26.49 -3.07 0.41
N PHE A 34 25.99 -1.95 -0.10
CA PHE A 34 25.74 -0.73 0.67
C PHE A 34 24.26 -0.37 0.60
N LEU A 35 23.63 -0.15 1.75
CA LEU A 35 22.31 0.50 1.80
C LEU A 35 22.50 1.98 1.48
N THR A 36 21.99 2.43 0.33
CA THR A 36 22.13 3.82 -0.12
C THR A 36 20.88 4.65 0.09
N TYR A 37 19.73 4.00 0.23
CA TYR A 37 18.45 4.65 0.48
C TYR A 37 17.50 3.72 1.23
N SER A 38 16.76 4.25 2.20
CA SER A 38 15.66 3.56 2.87
C SER A 38 14.56 4.55 3.20
N THR A 39 13.30 4.18 2.95
CA THR A 39 12.14 4.98 3.35
C THR A 39 10.92 4.11 3.64
N THR A 40 9.95 4.70 4.34
CA THR A 40 8.66 4.10 4.67
C THR A 40 7.56 5.17 4.69
N GLY A 41 6.31 4.77 4.92
CA GLY A 41 5.15 5.64 4.98
C GLY A 41 5.02 6.51 3.73
N ARG A 42 4.88 7.83 3.92
CA ARG A 42 4.76 8.81 2.83
C ARG A 42 5.98 8.90 1.92
N GLY A 43 7.15 8.44 2.38
CA GLY A 43 8.33 8.35 1.52
C GLY A 43 8.13 7.45 0.29
N ASN A 44 7.21 6.49 0.40
CA ASN A 44 6.86 5.58 -0.69
C ASN A 44 5.90 6.19 -1.72
N GLU A 45 5.32 7.38 -1.49
CA GLU A 45 4.33 7.97 -2.40
C GLU A 45 4.91 8.22 -3.80
N ARG A 46 6.22 8.44 -3.89
CA ARG A 46 6.94 8.62 -5.17
C ARG A 46 6.78 7.46 -6.15
N VAL A 47 6.55 6.24 -5.64
CA VAL A 47 6.31 5.06 -6.48
C VAL A 47 4.83 4.66 -6.52
N ASN A 48 3.97 5.41 -5.84
CA ASN A 48 2.52 5.25 -5.92
C ASN A 48 1.90 6.42 -6.71
N GLY A 49 1.93 6.30 -8.04
CA GLY A 49 1.35 7.29 -8.94
C GLY A 49 -0.13 7.57 -8.69
N SER A 50 -0.90 6.62 -8.17
CA SER A 50 -2.33 6.83 -7.90
C SER A 50 -2.60 7.90 -6.85
N LEU A 51 -1.74 8.01 -5.83
CA LEU A 51 -1.87 9.05 -4.81
C LEU A 51 -1.57 10.45 -5.35
N GLY A 52 -0.63 10.56 -6.29
CA GLY A 52 -0.37 11.83 -6.98
C GLY A 52 -1.50 12.20 -7.95
N LEU A 53 -2.15 11.21 -8.58
CA LEU A 53 -3.33 11.47 -9.41
C LEU A 53 -4.52 11.97 -8.58
N LEU A 54 -4.76 11.40 -7.38
CA LEU A 54 -5.83 11.83 -6.49
C LEU A 54 -5.64 13.29 -6.01
N ASP A 55 -4.41 13.68 -5.69
CA ASP A 55 -4.07 15.07 -5.31
C ASP A 55 -4.42 16.09 -6.40
N MET A 56 -4.46 15.67 -7.66
CA MET A 56 -4.83 16.54 -8.79
C MET A 56 -6.35 16.63 -9.00
N THR A 57 -7.16 15.90 -8.22
CA THR A 57 -8.63 15.95 -8.33
C THR A 57 -9.23 17.03 -7.43
N PRO A 58 -10.44 17.55 -7.74
CA PRO A 58 -11.08 18.60 -6.93
C PRO A 58 -11.33 18.23 -5.46
N TYR A 59 -11.42 16.93 -5.15
CA TYR A 59 -11.62 16.41 -3.81
C TYR A 59 -10.30 16.06 -3.10
N GLY A 60 -9.15 16.26 -3.74
CA GLY A 60 -7.85 15.88 -3.20
C GLY A 60 -7.78 14.38 -2.90
N ARG A 61 -6.98 14.00 -1.90
CA ARG A 61 -6.86 12.60 -1.48
C ARG A 61 -7.96 12.19 -0.49
N GLY A 62 -8.61 13.16 0.17
CA GLY A 62 -9.64 12.89 1.17
C GLY A 62 -9.03 12.22 2.40
N GLU A 63 -7.91 12.71 2.89
CA GLU A 63 -7.34 12.23 4.16
C GLU A 63 -8.01 12.91 5.36
N ALA A 64 -8.13 12.20 6.47
CA ALA A 64 -8.82 12.69 7.67
C ALA A 64 -8.21 13.96 8.29
N TRP A 65 -6.95 14.28 7.94
CA TRP A 65 -6.28 15.49 8.38
C TRP A 65 -6.48 16.68 7.43
N GLU A 66 -7.05 16.46 6.24
CA GLU A 66 -7.31 17.52 5.28
C GLU A 66 -8.50 18.37 5.73
N ASP A 67 -8.28 19.69 5.83
CA ASP A 67 -9.36 20.65 6.02
C ASP A 67 -10.24 20.68 4.78
N ASN A 68 -11.45 20.15 4.90
CA ASN A 68 -12.41 20.06 3.81
C ASN A 68 -13.45 21.18 3.88
N PRO A 69 -13.71 21.89 2.76
CA PRO A 69 -14.85 22.80 2.66
C PRO A 69 -16.16 22.15 3.12
N GLN A 70 -17.04 22.96 3.69
CA GLN A 70 -18.35 22.51 4.14
C GLN A 70 -19.13 21.82 3.01
N GLY A 71 -19.74 20.67 3.32
CA GLY A 71 -20.54 19.89 2.37
C GLY A 71 -19.76 18.84 1.57
N ARG A 72 -18.44 18.67 1.80
CA ARG A 72 -17.67 17.54 1.26
C ARG A 72 -17.77 16.30 2.16
N PRO A 73 -17.64 15.09 1.58
CA PRO A 73 -17.46 13.87 2.38
C PRO A 73 -16.25 13.99 3.31
N GLU A 74 -16.36 13.45 4.52
CA GLU A 74 -15.22 13.38 5.44
C GLU A 74 -14.11 12.48 4.88
N GLY A 75 -12.87 12.87 5.13
CA GLY A 75 -11.70 12.09 4.76
C GLY A 75 -11.51 10.86 5.64
N GLY A 76 -10.86 9.82 5.11
CA GLY A 76 -10.51 8.61 5.87
C GLY A 76 -9.13 8.71 6.52
N SER A 77 -8.89 7.92 7.58
CA SER A 77 -7.56 7.85 8.23
C SER A 77 -6.47 7.53 7.19
N PRO A 78 -5.23 8.04 7.38
CA PRO A 78 -4.12 7.68 6.51
C PRO A 78 -4.07 6.15 6.44
N CYS A 79 -4.20 5.63 5.23
CA CYS A 79 -4.34 4.21 4.87
C CYS A 79 -5.71 3.66 4.46
N TRP A 80 -6.78 4.45 4.49
CA TRP A 80 -8.13 3.97 4.16
C TRP A 80 -8.25 3.42 2.72
N SER A 81 -7.44 3.94 1.79
CA SER A 81 -7.39 3.52 0.38
C SER A 81 -6.39 2.39 0.09
N TRP A 82 -5.68 1.84 1.08
CA TRP A 82 -4.79 0.70 0.79
C TRP A 82 -5.54 -0.60 0.79
N ARG A 83 -6.50 -0.80 1.71
CA ARG A 83 -7.33 -2.01 1.76
C ARG A 83 -8.75 -1.72 2.26
N SER A 84 -9.75 -2.25 1.58
CA SER A 84 -11.16 -2.19 1.98
C SER A 84 -11.83 -3.55 1.87
N ASP A 85 -12.96 -3.74 2.55
CA ASP A 85 -13.82 -4.92 2.36
C ASP A 85 -14.70 -4.79 1.09
N ALA A 86 -15.72 -5.63 0.97
CA ALA A 86 -16.64 -5.62 -0.17
C ALA A 86 -17.57 -4.39 -0.17
N ASP A 87 -17.90 -3.87 1.01
CA ASP A 87 -18.77 -2.71 1.20
C ASP A 87 -18.00 -1.38 1.09
N GLY A 88 -16.66 -1.45 1.00
CA GLY A 88 -15.79 -0.30 0.85
C GLY A 88 -15.27 0.25 2.17
N ASN A 89 -15.53 -0.41 3.30
CA ASN A 89 -14.98 0.01 4.59
C ASN A 89 -13.49 -0.30 4.65
N ALA A 90 -12.69 0.65 5.10
CA ALA A 90 -11.27 0.44 5.33
C ALA A 90 -11.07 -0.60 6.44
N THR A 91 -10.28 -1.65 6.18
CA THR A 91 -10.05 -2.71 7.16
C THR A 91 -8.77 -3.48 6.88
N TRP A 92 -8.14 -3.97 7.95
CA TRP A 92 -7.04 -4.94 7.90
C TRP A 92 -7.52 -6.38 8.12
N GLY A 93 -8.83 -6.55 8.31
CA GLY A 93 -9.46 -7.82 8.58
C GLY A 93 -9.30 -8.85 7.45
N PRO A 94 -9.75 -10.09 7.69
CA PRO A 94 -9.57 -11.21 6.77
C PRO A 94 -10.31 -11.05 5.43
N THR A 95 -11.28 -10.14 5.35
CA THR A 95 -12.05 -9.79 4.14
C THR A 95 -11.42 -8.65 3.33
N SER A 96 -10.39 -7.98 3.88
CA SER A 96 -9.77 -6.82 3.25
C SER A 96 -9.05 -7.16 1.95
N ARG A 97 -9.22 -6.34 0.92
CA ARG A 97 -8.55 -6.48 -0.38
C ARG A 97 -7.86 -5.18 -0.75
N PRO A 98 -6.70 -5.20 -1.43
CA PRO A 98 -6.06 -3.97 -1.87
C PRO A 98 -7.01 -3.09 -2.71
N VAL A 99 -7.20 -1.80 -2.40
CA VAL A 99 -8.11 -0.92 -3.15
C VAL A 99 -7.66 -0.55 -4.58
N PRO A 100 -6.40 -0.72 -5.06
CA PRO A 100 -6.12 -0.49 -6.48
C PRO A 100 -6.89 -1.43 -7.43
N GLN A 101 -7.58 -2.45 -6.93
CA GLN A 101 -8.56 -3.19 -7.70
C GLN A 101 -9.95 -2.53 -7.58
N TRP A 102 -10.36 -1.86 -8.66
CA TRP A 102 -11.70 -1.32 -8.82
C TRP A 102 -12.74 -2.38 -8.47
N THR A 103 -13.79 -2.01 -7.76
CA THR A 103 -14.95 -2.88 -7.52
C THR A 103 -15.46 -3.31 -8.88
N ARG A 104 -15.43 -4.63 -9.15
CA ARG A 104 -16.04 -5.18 -10.37
C ARG A 104 -17.53 -5.38 -10.08
N PRO A 105 -18.43 -4.66 -10.77
CA PRO A 105 -19.87 -4.87 -10.56
C PRO A 105 -20.25 -6.34 -10.77
N GLY A 106 -21.01 -6.92 -9.85
CA GLY A 106 -21.45 -8.32 -9.90
C GLY A 106 -20.44 -9.36 -9.38
N ALA A 107 -19.26 -8.95 -8.90
CA ALA A 107 -18.36 -9.86 -8.21
C ALA A 107 -18.88 -10.18 -6.80
N THR A 108 -18.89 -11.46 -6.42
CA THR A 108 -19.22 -11.88 -5.06
C THR A 108 -18.21 -11.32 -4.06
N PRO A 109 -18.66 -10.80 -2.90
CA PRO A 109 -17.78 -10.41 -1.80
C PRO A 109 -16.74 -11.46 -1.45
N VAL A 110 -15.53 -11.02 -1.09
CA VAL A 110 -14.48 -11.90 -0.58
C VAL A 110 -14.71 -12.10 0.92
N GLU A 111 -15.17 -13.29 1.29
CA GLU A 111 -15.39 -13.67 2.70
C GLU A 111 -14.09 -13.98 3.46
N THR A 112 -13.01 -14.31 2.74
CA THR A 112 -11.68 -14.54 3.31
C THR A 112 -10.58 -14.43 2.26
N LEU A 113 -9.42 -13.92 2.64
CA LEU A 113 -8.19 -13.96 1.83
C LEU A 113 -7.57 -15.37 1.71
N GLY A 114 -8.16 -16.40 2.33
CA GLY A 114 -7.55 -17.73 2.44
C GLY A 114 -6.32 -17.76 3.35
N ARG A 115 -6.04 -16.68 4.10
CA ARG A 115 -4.99 -16.62 5.11
C ARG A 115 -5.45 -17.42 6.34
N ARG A 116 -5.04 -18.68 6.43
CA ARG A 116 -5.11 -19.43 7.68
C ARG A 116 -4.00 -18.91 8.60
N SER A 117 -4.34 -18.56 9.84
CA SER A 117 -3.41 -17.98 10.80
C SER A 117 -2.31 -18.97 11.21
N HIS A 118 -1.15 -18.40 11.54
CA HIS A 118 0.06 -19.03 12.10
C HIS A 118 0.81 -20.02 11.18
N HIS A 119 1.81 -19.48 10.48
CA HIS A 119 3.04 -20.24 10.26
C HIS A 119 4.14 -19.49 11.00
N HIS A 120 4.68 -20.15 12.02
CA HIS A 120 5.78 -19.71 12.87
C HIS A 120 7.04 -19.42 12.05
#